data_AF-A0A5E4SPB7-F1
#
_entry.id   AF-A0A5E4SPB7-F1
#
_cell.length_a   1.000
_cell.length_b   1.000
_cell.length_c   1.000
_cell.angle_alpha   90.00
_cell.angle_beta   90.00
_cell.angle_gamma   90.00
#
_symmetry.space_group_name_H-M   'P 1'
#
loop_
_entity.id
_entity.type
_entity.pdbx_description
1 polymer ?
#
loop_
_entity_poly.entity_id
_entity_poly.type
_entity_poly.pdbx_seq_one_letter_code
_entity_poly.pdbx_strand_id
1 'polypeptide(L)'
;MSFDSSLSSISALSKTTPTVLASEPGAGESLESRFMSAVANMSAGFETQRGDIANAAMHYDPTDAASAVELQTRLADYSVGVSMVATMARKAVGAVEALLR
;
A
#
# COMPACT_ATOMS: atom_id res chain seq x y z
N MET A 1 13.43 -35.19 27.78
CA MET A 1 13.14 -33.74 27.74
C MET A 1 11.94 -33.55 26.84
N SER A 2 10.74 -33.43 27.42
CA SER A 2 9.47 -33.29 26.68
C SER A 2 9.20 -31.82 26.42
N PHE A 3 9.14 -31.43 25.15
CA PHE A 3 8.76 -30.08 24.75
C PHE A 3 7.24 -29.91 24.94
N ASP A 4 6.86 -28.94 25.75
CA ASP A 4 5.47 -28.60 26.03
C ASP A 4 4.82 -27.93 24.80
N SER A 5 3.90 -28.66 24.16
CA SER A 5 3.18 -28.21 22.95
C SER A 5 2.20 -27.06 23.20
N SER A 6 2.03 -26.65 24.46
CA SER A 6 1.19 -25.52 24.85
C SER A 6 1.82 -24.18 24.48
N LEU A 7 3.15 -24.08 24.44
CA LEU A 7 3.87 -22.83 24.12
C LEU A 7 3.79 -22.47 22.62
N SER A 8 3.80 -23.47 21.74
CA SER A 8 3.65 -23.27 20.29
C SER A 8 2.25 -22.74 19.92
N SER A 9 1.22 -23.12 20.67
CA SER A 9 -0.15 -22.67 20.46
C SER A 9 -0.34 -21.18 20.82
N ILE A 10 0.37 -20.70 21.85
CA ILE A 10 0.35 -19.29 22.27
C ILE A 10 1.05 -18.40 21.24
N SER A 11 2.16 -18.84 20.66
CA SER A 11 2.83 -18.13 19.56
C SER A 11 1.98 -18.08 18.29
N ALA A 12 1.20 -19.12 17.99
CA ALA A 12 0.28 -19.14 16.86
C ALA A 12 -0.94 -18.22 17.05
N LEU A 13 -1.43 -18.06 18.29
CA LEU A 13 -2.53 -17.16 18.63
C LEU A 13 -2.14 -15.67 18.53
N SER A 14 -0.89 -15.34 18.89
CA SER A 14 -0.34 -13.99 18.70
C SER A 14 -0.28 -13.58 17.22
N LYS A 15 0.00 -14.55 16.33
CA LYS A 15 0.13 -14.29 14.88
C LYS A 15 -1.21 -14.07 14.16
N THR A 16 -2.34 -14.41 14.78
CA THR A 16 -3.67 -14.43 14.15
C THR A 16 -4.66 -13.43 14.75
N THR A 17 -4.26 -12.65 15.75
CA THR A 17 -5.11 -11.57 16.27
C THR A 17 -4.77 -10.29 15.51
N PRO A 18 -5.61 -9.80 14.56
CA PRO A 18 -5.44 -8.44 14.06
C PRO A 18 -5.55 -7.52 15.27
N THR A 19 -4.57 -6.65 15.48
CA THR A 19 -4.61 -5.63 16.52
C THR A 19 -5.86 -4.76 16.31
N VAL A 20 -6.95 -5.05 17.04
CA VAL A 20 -8.21 -4.25 17.07
C VAL A 20 -8.02 -3.01 17.96
N LEU A 21 -6.83 -2.42 17.90
CA LEU A 21 -6.55 -1.08 18.40
C LEU A 21 -6.10 -0.26 17.20
N ALA A 22 -6.99 -0.14 16.22
CA ALA A 22 -6.93 1.01 15.33
C ALA A 22 -7.35 2.23 16.16
N SER A 23 -6.46 2.71 17.03
CA SER A 23 -6.45 4.14 17.35
C SER A 23 -6.50 4.84 16.01
N GLU A 24 -7.48 5.71 15.80
CA GLU A 24 -7.67 6.39 14.52
C GLU A 24 -6.31 6.94 14.07
N PRO A 25 -5.77 6.56 12.89
CA PRO A 25 -4.44 6.98 12.48
C PRO A 25 -4.37 8.51 12.48
N GLY A 26 -3.61 9.07 13.43
CA GLY A 26 -3.47 10.52 13.62
C GLY A 26 -4.48 11.18 14.56
N ALA A 27 -5.14 10.45 15.47
CA ALA A 27 -5.91 11.08 16.56
C ALA A 27 -5.00 11.99 17.41
N GLY A 28 -5.23 13.30 17.37
CA GLY A 28 -4.43 14.31 18.06
C GLY A 28 -3.25 14.88 17.24
N GLU A 29 -3.04 14.42 16.00
CA GLU A 29 -2.04 14.99 15.10
C GLU A 29 -2.60 16.16 14.26
N SER A 30 -1.72 17.10 13.89
CA SER A 30 -2.08 18.16 12.95
C SER A 30 -2.40 17.59 11.56
N LEU A 31 -3.26 18.28 10.81
CA LEU A 31 -3.55 17.90 9.42
C LEU A 31 -2.28 17.87 8.55
N GLU A 32 -1.33 18.77 8.82
CA GLU A 32 -0.03 18.79 8.14
C GLU A 32 0.78 17.53 8.42
N SER A 33 0.89 17.11 9.69
CA SER A 33 1.58 15.86 10.06
C SER A 33 0.95 14.66 9.37
N ARG A 34 -0.38 14.58 9.39
CA ARG A 34 -1.14 13.51 8.74
C ARG A 34 -0.92 13.51 7.23
N PHE A 35 -0.90 14.67 6.60
CA PHE A 35 -0.62 14.81 5.17
C PHE A 35 0.80 14.35 4.82
N MET A 36 1.81 14.81 5.57
CA MET A 36 3.21 14.41 5.34
C MET A 36 3.40 12.90 5.50
N SER A 37 2.81 12.32 6.55
CA SER A 37 2.81 10.87 6.78
C SER A 37 2.11 10.12 5.64
N ALA A 38 0.94 10.60 5.18
CA ALA A 38 0.21 9.99 4.08
C ALA A 38 1.02 10.05 2.77
N VAL A 39 1.65 11.19 2.46
CA VAL A 39 2.48 11.35 1.25
C VAL A 39 3.72 10.47 1.31
N ALA A 40 4.40 10.39 2.45
CA ALA A 40 5.57 9.52 2.62
C ALA A 40 5.19 8.05 2.41
N ASN A 41 4.12 7.59 3.05
CA ASN A 41 3.64 6.21 2.91
C ASN A 41 3.20 5.88 1.48
N MET A 42 2.49 6.81 0.84
CA MET A 42 2.07 6.66 -0.56
C MET A 42 3.26 6.60 -1.50
N SER A 43 4.27 7.45 -1.30
CA SER A 43 5.47 7.49 -2.14
C SER A 43 6.29 6.21 -2.00
N ALA A 44 6.49 5.75 -0.76
CA ALA A 44 7.16 4.47 -0.49
C ALA A 44 6.37 3.30 -1.12
N GLY A 45 5.04 3.29 -0.98
CA GLY A 45 4.19 2.26 -1.56
C GLY A 45 4.27 2.18 -3.08
N PHE A 46 4.22 3.31 -3.78
CA PHE A 46 4.37 3.34 -5.24
C PHE A 46 5.77 2.93 -5.69
N GLU A 47 6.82 3.27 -4.94
CA GLU A 47 8.17 2.84 -5.26
C GLU A 47 8.33 1.32 -5.11
N THR A 48 7.80 0.74 -4.03
CA THR A 48 7.77 -0.71 -3.85
C THR A 48 7.01 -1.40 -4.99
N GLN A 49 5.80 -0.93 -5.34
CA GLN A 49 5.03 -1.50 -6.45
C GLN A 49 5.78 -1.41 -7.78
N ARG A 50 6.45 -0.30 -8.05
CA ARG A 50 7.28 -0.12 -9.24
C ARG A 50 8.44 -1.12 -9.26
N GLY A 51 9.10 -1.32 -8.10
CA GLY A 51 10.15 -2.33 -7.94
C GLY A 51 9.64 -3.75 -8.20
N ASP A 52 8.47 -4.09 -7.65
CA ASP A 52 7.83 -5.39 -7.85
C ASP A 52 7.48 -5.66 -9.31
N ILE A 53 6.95 -4.64 -10.01
CA ILE A 53 6.69 -4.70 -11.46
C ILE A 53 8.00 -4.94 -12.23
N ALA A 54 9.05 -4.20 -11.91
CA ALA A 54 10.34 -4.35 -12.58
C ALA A 54 10.92 -5.75 -12.37
N ASN A 55 10.81 -6.28 -11.14
CA ASN A 55 11.24 -7.63 -10.82
C ASN A 55 10.41 -8.70 -11.56
N ALA A 56 9.09 -8.55 -11.61
CA ALA A 56 8.21 -9.43 -12.36
C ALA A 56 8.49 -9.40 -13.88
N ALA A 57 8.79 -8.21 -14.42
CA ALA A 57 9.18 -8.06 -15.82
C ALA A 57 10.53 -8.72 -16.14
N MET A 58 11.50 -8.70 -15.21
CA MET A 58 12.80 -9.36 -15.39
C MET A 58 12.70 -10.89 -15.40
N HIS A 59 11.70 -11.46 -14.72
CA HIS A 59 11.47 -12.91 -14.64
C HIS A 59 10.30 -13.37 -15.52
N TYR A 60 9.88 -12.54 -16.46
CA TYR A 60 8.74 -12.82 -17.33
C TYR A 60 9.05 -13.98 -18.30
N ASP A 61 8.20 -15.00 -18.28
CA ASP A 61 8.22 -16.10 -19.25
C ASP A 61 7.11 -15.87 -20.29
N PRO A 62 7.45 -15.55 -21.55
CA PRO A 62 6.46 -15.30 -22.60
C PRO A 62 5.66 -16.53 -23.00
N THR A 63 6.08 -17.72 -22.58
CA THR A 63 5.36 -18.98 -22.85
C THR A 63 4.35 -19.33 -21.75
N ASP A 64 4.43 -18.68 -20.60
CA ASP A 64 3.49 -18.83 -19.49
C ASP A 64 2.47 -17.69 -19.47
N ALA A 65 1.24 -18.00 -19.88
CA ALA A 65 0.12 -17.07 -19.86
C ALA A 65 -0.23 -16.56 -18.44
N ALA A 66 0.04 -17.35 -17.39
CA ALA A 66 -0.23 -16.92 -16.02
C ALA A 66 0.70 -15.77 -15.61
N SER A 67 2.00 -15.88 -15.91
CA SER A 67 2.98 -14.82 -15.66
C SER A 67 2.64 -13.51 -16.40
N ALA A 68 2.10 -13.61 -17.63
CA ALA A 68 1.67 -12.45 -18.41
C ALA A 68 0.49 -11.71 -17.77
N VAL A 69 -0.53 -12.45 -17.32
CA VAL A 69 -1.71 -11.88 -16.65
C VAL A 69 -1.33 -11.25 -15.31
N GLU A 70 -0.44 -11.88 -14.55
CA GLU A 70 0.03 -11.32 -13.28
C GLU A 70 0.76 -10.00 -13.49
N LEU A 71 1.71 -9.94 -14.41
CA LEU A 71 2.44 -8.71 -14.73
C LEU A 71 1.49 -7.61 -15.22
N GLN A 72 0.55 -7.96 -16.11
CA GLN A 72 -0.46 -7.02 -16.60
C GLN A 72 -1.32 -6.46 -15.48
N THR A 73 -1.77 -7.31 -14.55
CA THR A 73 -2.62 -6.89 -13.42
C THR A 73 -1.86 -5.91 -12.53
N ARG A 74 -0.60 -6.24 -12.16
CA ARG A 74 0.26 -5.35 -11.37
C ARG A 74 0.47 -4.00 -12.06
N LEU A 75 0.70 -4.01 -13.38
CA LEU A 75 0.88 -2.79 -14.18
C LEU A 75 -0.39 -1.93 -14.21
N ALA A 76 -1.55 -2.57 -14.39
CA ALA A 76 -2.84 -1.91 -14.41
C ALA A 76 -3.13 -1.25 -13.06
N ASP A 77 -2.99 -1.99 -11.96
CA ASP A 77 -3.22 -1.50 -10.60
C ASP A 77 -2.33 -0.29 -10.27
N TYR A 78 -1.04 -0.38 -10.59
CA TYR A 78 -0.10 0.74 -10.42
C TYR A 78 -0.53 1.98 -11.24
N SER A 79 -0.89 1.79 -12.51
CA SER A 79 -1.29 2.89 -13.39
C SER A 79 -2.56 3.59 -12.90
N VAL A 80 -3.54 2.82 -12.42
CA VAL A 80 -4.80 3.33 -11.87
C VAL A 80 -4.53 4.07 -10.57
N GLY A 81 -3.73 3.50 -9.67
CA GLY A 81 -3.38 4.13 -8.40
C GLY A 81 -2.71 5.50 -8.58
N VAL A 82 -1.67 5.57 -9.40
CA VAL A 82 -0.93 6.83 -9.65
C VAL A 82 -1.82 7.87 -10.33
N SER A 83 -2.58 7.48 -11.35
CA SER A 83 -3.45 8.42 -12.09
C SER A 83 -4.59 8.95 -11.23
N MET A 84 -5.18 8.13 -10.37
CA MET A 84 -6.21 8.53 -9.42
C MET A 84 -5.67 9.57 -8.43
N VAL A 85 -4.52 9.31 -7.82
CA VAL A 85 -3.87 10.25 -6.88
C VAL A 85 -3.57 11.59 -7.56
N ALA A 86 -2.96 11.56 -8.76
CA ALA A 86 -2.65 12.77 -9.50
C ALA A 86 -3.90 13.59 -9.85
N THR A 87 -5.00 12.90 -10.21
CA THR A 87 -6.28 13.53 -10.51
C THR A 87 -6.91 14.16 -9.28
N MET A 88 -6.92 13.44 -8.14
CA MET A 88 -7.45 13.96 -6.88
C MET A 88 -6.65 15.17 -6.39
N ALA A 89 -5.33 15.12 -6.45
CA ALA A 89 -4.47 16.25 -6.08
C ALA A 89 -4.79 17.49 -6.93
N ARG A 90 -4.91 17.32 -8.26
CA ARG A 90 -5.28 18.42 -9.17
C ARG A 90 -6.66 18.99 -8.86
N LYS A 91 -7.64 18.14 -8.55
CA LYS A 91 -9.00 18.58 -8.20
C LYS A 91 -9.05 19.30 -6.85
N ALA A 92 -8.29 18.83 -5.86
CA ALA A 92 -8.20 19.46 -4.55
C ALA A 92 -7.62 20.88 -4.66
N VAL A 93 -6.50 21.04 -5.37
CA VAL A 93 -5.90 22.37 -5.62
C VAL A 93 -6.87 23.27 -6.39
N GLY A 94 -7.49 22.77 -7.46
CA GLY A 94 -8.46 23.55 -8.23
C GLY A 94 -9.69 23.99 -7.41
N ALA A 95 -10.14 23.18 -6.44
CA ALA A 95 -11.22 23.56 -5.54
C ALA A 95 -10.79 24.68 -4.58
N VAL A 96 -9.56 24.63 -4.05
CA VAL A 96 -8.99 25.69 -3.21
C VAL A 96 -8.86 27.00 -4.01
N GLU A 97 -8.31 26.92 -5.23
CA GLU A 97 -8.18 28.09 -6.12
C GLU A 97 -9.54 28.72 -6.45
N ALA A 98 -10.58 27.90 -6.67
CA ALA A 98 -11.93 28.38 -6.95
C ALA A 98 -12.61 29.08 -5.76
N LEU A 99 -12.22 28.77 -4.52
CA LEU A 99 -12.73 29.43 -3.31
C LEU A 99 -11.98 30.71 -2.96
N LEU A 100 -10.70 30.80 -3.34
CA LEU A 100 -9.84 31.96 -3.05
C LEU A 100 -9.96 33.08 -4.09
N ARG A 101 -10.65 32.83 -5.21
CA ARG A 101 -10.81 33.77 -6.31
C ARG A 101 -12.24 34.30 -6.38
#